data_AF-A0A1G2ZIC7-F1
#
_entry.id   AF-A0A1G2ZIC7-F1
#
_cell.length_a   1.000
_cell.length_b   1.000
_cell.length_c   1.000
_cell.angle_alpha   90.00
_cell.angle_beta   90.00
_cell.angle_gamma   90.00
#
_symmetry.space_group_name_H-M   'P 1'
#
loop_
_entity.id
_entity.type
_entity.pdbx_description
1 polymer ?
#
loop_
_entity_poly.entity_id
_entity_poly.type
_entity_poly.pdbx_seq_one_letter_code
_entity_poly.pdbx_strand_id
1 'polypeptide(L)' 'MSKAKELREMSGEQLSVVLQETTDNFFRLRLQAQTERLDAPSELRKNRRLIARIKTIQNERDRAAAAEKEPDHA' A
#
# COMPACT_ATOMS: atom_id res chain seq x y z
N MET A 1 -6.42 -4.76 -10.70
CA MET A 1 -6.40 -5.22 -9.30
C MET A 1 -5.07 -5.93 -9.13
N SER A 2 -4.06 -5.28 -8.53
CA SER A 2 -2.84 -6.01 -8.18
C SER A 2 -3.20 -7.10 -7.18
N LYS A 3 -2.76 -8.33 -7.47
CA LYS A 3 -3.09 -9.48 -6.64
C LYS A 3 -2.30 -9.32 -5.35
N ALA A 4 -2.94 -9.55 -4.20
CA ALA A 4 -2.27 -9.48 -2.91
C ALA A 4 -1.02 -10.37 -2.84
N LYS A 5 -0.96 -11.40 -3.67
CA LYS A 5 0.18 -12.29 -3.84
C LYS A 5 1.42 -11.58 -4.41
N GLU A 6 1.26 -10.76 -5.44
CA GLU A 6 2.37 -10.00 -6.06
C GLU A 6 3.01 -9.03 -5.05
N LEU A 7 2.18 -8.36 -4.23
CA LEU A 7 2.67 -7.47 -3.17
C LEU A 7 3.42 -8.23 -2.07
N ARG A 8 3.04 -9.48 -1.78
CA ARG A 8 3.73 -10.31 -0.77
C ARG A 8 5.08 -10.84 -1.27
N GLU A 9 5.20 -11.06 -2.58
CA GLU A 9 6.44 -11.50 -3.23
C GLU A 9 7.48 -10.36 -3.36
N MET A 10 7.05 -9.10 -3.29
CA MET A 10 7.95 -7.92 -3.32
C MET A 10 8.77 -7.77 -2.03
N SER A 11 10.00 -7.26 -2.18
CA SER A 11 10.85 -6.89 -1.04
C SER A 11 10.28 -5.70 -0.25
N GLY A 12 10.74 -5.50 0.99
CA GLY A 12 10.31 -4.36 1.81
C GLY A 12 10.58 -3.01 1.15
N GLU A 13 11.72 -2.87 0.48
CA GLU A 13 12.10 -1.66 -0.27
C GLU A 13 11.22 -1.45 -1.50
N GLN A 14 10.96 -2.52 -2.27
CA GLN A 14 10.06 -2.46 -3.42
C GLN A 14 8.65 -2.04 -3.01
N LEU A 15 8.14 -2.56 -1.90
CA LEU A 15 6.85 -2.14 -1.35
C LEU A 15 6.81 -0.65 -1.01
N SER A 16 7.89 -0.11 -0.45
CA SER A 16 8.00 1.31 -0.14
C SER A 16 8.04 2.18 -1.39
N VAL A 17 8.75 1.76 -2.45
CA VAL A 17 8.75 2.46 -3.75
C VAL A 17 7.35 2.46 -4.37
N VAL A 18 6.70 1.30 -4.44
CA VAL A 18 5.34 1.18 -4.99
C VAL A 18 4.35 2.00 -4.16
N LEU A 19 4.51 2.05 -2.84
CA LEU A 19 3.68 2.88 -1.95
C LEU A 19 3.83 4.37 -2.30
N GLN A 20 5.06 4.85 -2.51
CA GLN A 20 5.34 6.23 -2.86
C GLN A 20 4.69 6.59 -4.20
N GLU A 21 4.94 5.81 -5.25
CA GLU A 21 4.37 6.02 -6.58
C GLU A 21 2.84 6.01 -6.56
N THR A 22 2.24 5.06 -5.84
CA THR A 22 0.77 4.96 -5.71
C THR A 22 0.19 6.17 -4.96
N THR A 23 0.90 6.69 -3.97
CA THR A 23 0.48 7.87 -3.19
C THR A 23 0.53 9.14 -4.03
N ASP A 24 1.59 9.30 -4.83
CA ASP A 24 1.74 10.44 -5.74
C ASP A 24 0.66 10.42 -6.83
N ASN A 25 0.37 9.25 -7.41
CA ASN A 25 -0.74 9.09 -8.35
C ASN A 25 -2.09 9.38 -7.70
N PHE A 26 -2.33 8.90 -6.48
CA PHE A 26 -3.56 9.19 -5.75
C PHE A 26 -3.74 10.69 -5.50
N PHE A 27 -2.65 11.40 -5.17
CA PHE A 27 -2.67 12.85 -4.98
C PHE A 27 -2.99 13.59 -6.28
N ARG A 28 -2.34 13.23 -7.39
CA ARG A 28 -2.62 13.79 -8.73
C ARG A 28 -4.08 13.56 -9.13
N LEU A 29 -4.58 12.34 -8.97
CA LEU A 29 -5.98 12.00 -9.27
C LEU A 29 -6.95 12.80 -8.40
N ARG A 30 -6.63 13.02 -7.12
CA ARG A 30 -7.45 13.84 -6.22
C ARG A 30 -7.46 15.31 -6.64
N LEU A 31 -6.33 15.84 -7.09
CA LEU A 31 -6.24 17.21 -7.60
C LEU A 31 -7.09 17.36 -8.87
N GLN A 32 -6.95 16.42 -9.81
CA GLN A 32 -7.77 16.37 -11.03
C GLN A 32 -9.26 16.23 -10.72
N ALA A 33 -9.63 15.46 -9.70
CA ALA A 33 -11.02 15.31 -9.25
C ALA A 33 -11.68 16.63 -8.82
N GLN A 34 -10.89 17.59 -8.36
CA GLN A 34 -11.39 18.87 -7.87
C GLN A 34 -11.59 19.87 -9.00
N THR A 35 -10.74 19.82 -10.03
CA THR A 35 -10.79 20.74 -11.17
C THR A 35 -11.75 20.27 -12.25
N GLU A 36 -11.84 18.96 -12.48
CA GLU A 36 -12.63 18.37 -13.57
C GLU A 36 -13.33 17.08 -13.14
N ARG A 37 -14.35 16.68 -13.89
CA ARG A 37 -15.03 15.40 -13.66
C ARG A 37 -14.09 14.28 -14.10
N LEU A 38 -13.53 13.54 -13.14
CA LEU A 38 -12.71 12.37 -13.41
C LEU A 38 -13.43 11.37 -14.33
N ASP A 39 -12.77 10.97 -15.41
CA ASP A 39 -13.26 9.92 -16.30
C ASP A 39 -13.34 8.55 -15.59
N ALA A 40 -12.48 8.33 -14.61
CA ALA A 40 -12.37 7.05 -13.90
C ALA A 40 -12.32 7.23 -12.36
N PRO A 41 -13.44 7.59 -11.70
CA PRO A 41 -13.51 7.69 -10.23
C PRO A 41 -13.22 6.35 -9.53
N SER A 42 -13.30 5.24 -10.25
CA SER A 42 -12.92 3.92 -9.77
C SER A 42 -11.41 3.79 -9.50
N GLU A 43 -10.55 4.52 -10.21
CA GLU A 43 -9.10 4.51 -10.01
C GLU A 43 -8.71 5.10 -8.65
N LEU A 44 -9.41 6.13 -8.21
CA LEU A 44 -9.23 6.73 -6.89
C LEU A 44 -9.48 5.70 -5.77
N ARG A 45 -10.53 4.88 -5.93
CA ARG A 45 -10.84 3.77 -5.01
C ARG A 45 -9.80 2.64 -5.10
N LYS A 46 -9.29 2.33 -6.29
CA LYS A 46 -8.26 1.29 -6.51
C LYS A 46 -6.94 1.69 -5.85
N ASN A 47 -6.45 2.90 -6.09
CA ASN A 47 -5.23 3.44 -5.49
C ASN A 47 -5.32 3.48 -3.96
N ARG A 48 -6.46 3.95 -3.40
CA ARG A 48 -6.67 3.93 -1.94
C ARG A 48 -6.58 2.52 -1.34
N ARG A 49 -7.17 1.53 -2.01
CA ARG A 49 -7.09 0.12 -1.57
C ARG A 49 -5.68 -0.45 -1.70
N LEU A 50 -4.95 -0.06 -2.74
CA LEU A 50 -3.57 -0.49 -2.95
C LEU A 50 -2.65 0.02 -1.83
N ILE A 51 -2.74 1.31 -1.51
CA ILE A 51 -2.03 1.93 -0.38
C ILE A 51 -2.33 1.18 0.93
N ALA A 52 -3.60 0.91 1.20
CA ALA A 52 -3.99 0.19 2.41
C ALA A 52 -3.38 -1.21 2.47
N ARG A 53 -3.41 -1.97 1.36
CA ARG A 53 -2.83 -3.33 1.29
C ARG A 53 -1.33 -3.33 1.54
N ILE A 54 -0.59 -2.38 0.94
CA ILE A 54 0.86 -2.30 1.13
C ILE A 54 1.20 -2.02 2.59
N LYS A 55 0.51 -1.04 3.21
CA LYS A 55 0.69 -0.72 4.63
C LYS A 55 0.33 -1.89 5.54
N THR A 56 -0.72 -2.65 5.21
CA THR A 56 -1.07 -3.86 5.97
C THR A 56 0.05 -4.91 5.89
N ILE A 57 0.62 -5.17 4.70
CA ILE A 57 1.71 -6.14 4.55
C ILE A 57 2.98 -5.70 5.28
N GLN A 58 3.31 -4.40 5.24
CA GLN A 58 4.43 -3.84 6.01
C GLN A 58 4.22 -4.09 7.51
N ASN A 59 3.03 -3.76 8.02
CA ASN A 59 2.70 -3.98 9.43
C ASN A 59 2.65 -5.48 9.80
N GLU A 60 2.17 -6.36 8.91
CA GLU A 60 2.21 -7.82 9.12
C GLU A 60 3.66 -8.31 9.27
N ARG A 61 4.58 -7.81 8.44
CA ARG A 61 6.02 -8.13 8.52
C ARG A 61 6.66 -7.59 9.80
N ASP A 62 6.36 -6.35 10.15
CA ASP A 62 6.88 -5.72 11.37
C ASP A 62 6.40 -6.46 12.63
N ARG A 63 5.12 -6.87 12.67
CA ARG A 63 4.56 -7.67 13.76
C ARG A 63 5.14 -9.06 13.82
N ALA A 64 5.41 -9.70 12.68
CA ALA A 64 6.07 -11.01 12.65
C ALA A 64 7.51 -10.90 13.19
N ALA A 65 8.26 -9.87 12.76
CA ALA A 65 9.61 -9.61 13.27
C ALA A 65 9.64 -9.22 14.76
N ALA A 66 8.58 -8.56 15.26
CA ALA A 66 8.43 -8.26 16.68
C ALA A 66 8.10 -9.51 17.51
N ALA A 67 7.23 -10.39 16.99
CA ALA A 67 6.87 -11.65 17.65
C ALA A 67 8.05 -12.63 17.74
N GLU A 68 9.00 -12.57 16.80
CA GLU A 68 10.22 -13.38 16.82
C GLU A 68 11.25 -12.90 17.88
N LYS A 69 11.13 -11.64 18.33
CA LYS A 69 12.02 -11.03 19.33
C LYS A 69 11.59 -11.21 20.78
N GLU A 70 10.47 -11.88 21.02
CA GLU A 70 10.00 -12.24 22.36
C GLU A 70 10.21 -13.75 22.57
N PRO A 71 11.46 -14.25 22.74
CA PRO A 71 11.65 -15.56 23.31
C PRO A 71 11.26 -15.44 24.78
N ASP A 72 10.11 -16.01 25.10
CA ASP A 72 9.87 -16.80 26.31
C ASP A 72 10.87 -16.53 27.44
N HIS A 73 10.61 -15.48 28.23
CA HIS A 73 11.18 -15.37 29.57
C HIS A 73 10.02 -15.40 30.57
N ALA A 74 9.68 -16.65 30.94
CA ALA A 74 9.19 -17.13 32.23
C ALA A 74 8.02 -16.40 32.91
#